data_AF-A0A016U1W5-F1
#
_entry.id   AF-A0A016U1W5-F1
#
_cell.length_a   1.000
_cell.length_b   1.000
_cell.length_c   1.000
_cell.angle_alpha   90.00
_cell.angle_beta   90.00
_cell.angle_gamma   90.00
#
_symmetry.space_group_name_H-M   'P 1'
#
loop_
_entity.id
_entity.type
_entity.pdbx_description
1 polymer ?
#
loop_
_entity_poly.entity_id
_entity_poly.type
_entity_poly.pdbx_seq_one_letter_code
_entity_poly.pdbx_strand_id
1 'polypeptide(L)'
;MGALLIVALLASILPSTLSERHGKGPYCERGQASYEEVWKVLDPIGDLRWRIVRGKQHNGPGGAKMPRPLEMREVMWKCHLEEEAIALIQGRCLETIPITPGNRTELVLRLTGGKHHSYDSVMSVWTKELDRTPMKQSAIGPDNVKYDGEVRLWDYANLARGLITGIGCAQTNCSYNGPNSATKHATLCLINKP
;
A
#
# COMPACT_ATOMS: atom_id res chain seq x y z
N MET A 1 -52.45 29.54 -44.94
CA MET A 1 -51.93 29.68 -43.57
C MET A 1 -51.61 28.30 -43.04
N GLY A 2 -50.34 27.91 -43.05
CA GLY A 2 -49.87 26.63 -42.50
C GLY A 2 -48.45 26.84 -41.98
N ALA A 3 -48.29 26.83 -40.66
CA ALA A 3 -47.01 27.04 -40.01
C ALA A 3 -46.22 25.72 -39.99
N LEU A 4 -45.04 25.71 -40.61
CA LEU A 4 -44.04 24.66 -40.41
C LEU A 4 -43.34 24.92 -39.06
N LEU A 5 -43.51 24.01 -38.11
CA LEU A 5 -42.67 23.92 -36.91
C LEU A 5 -41.40 23.13 -37.25
N ILE A 6 -40.25 23.82 -37.29
CA ILE A 6 -38.94 23.18 -37.31
C ILE A 6 -38.53 22.97 -35.84
N VAL A 7 -38.60 21.71 -35.38
CA VAL A 7 -38.01 21.31 -34.10
C VAL A 7 -36.53 21.06 -34.31
N ALA A 8 -35.69 22.00 -33.88
CA ALA A 8 -34.24 21.85 -33.89
C ALA A 8 -33.82 20.92 -32.73
N LEU A 9 -33.41 19.69 -33.05
CA LEU A 9 -32.70 18.82 -32.11
C LEU A 9 -31.31 19.41 -31.85
N LEU A 10 -31.14 20.09 -30.72
CA LEU A 10 -29.83 20.41 -30.16
C LEU A 10 -29.20 19.10 -29.64
N ALA A 11 -28.41 18.45 -30.48
CA ALA A 11 -27.49 17.41 -30.05
C ALA A 11 -26.43 18.06 -29.16
N SER A 12 -26.59 17.93 -27.84
CA SER A 12 -25.61 18.34 -26.86
C SER A 12 -24.38 17.43 -26.95
N ILE A 13 -23.42 17.82 -27.78
CA ILE A 13 -22.09 17.20 -27.82
C ILE A 13 -21.32 17.71 -26.60
N LEU A 14 -21.57 17.10 -25.43
CA LEU A 14 -20.69 17.25 -24.29
C LEU A 14 -19.34 16.61 -24.67
N PRO A 15 -18.21 17.32 -24.58
CA PRO A 15 -16.91 16.70 -24.83
C PRO A 15 -16.65 15.64 -23.75
N SER A 16 -16.58 14.37 -24.15
CA SER A 16 -16.23 13.22 -23.30
C SER A 16 -14.76 13.24 -22.80
N THR A 17 -14.08 14.38 -22.89
CA THR A 17 -12.62 14.48 -22.75
C THR A 17 -12.11 14.45 -21.30
N LEU A 18 -13.00 14.38 -20.31
CA LEU A 18 -12.61 14.14 -18.91
C LEU A 18 -12.26 12.67 -18.62
N SER A 19 -12.69 11.73 -19.47
CA SER A 19 -12.43 10.30 -19.24
C SER A 19 -11.07 9.82 -19.76
N GLU A 20 -10.41 10.56 -20.67
CA GLU A 20 -9.14 10.15 -21.28
C GLU A 20 -7.88 10.57 -20.49
N ARG A 21 -8.01 11.37 -19.42
CA ARG A 21 -6.89 11.70 -18.52
C ARG A 21 -6.65 10.68 -17.40
N HIS A 22 -7.52 9.68 -17.26
CA HIS A 22 -7.21 8.53 -16.44
C HIS A 22 -6.52 7.48 -17.32
N GLY A 23 -5.19 7.36 -17.21
CA GLY A 23 -4.54 6.10 -17.60
C GLY A 23 -3.29 6.13 -18.47
N LYS A 24 -2.53 7.23 -18.57
CA LYS A 24 -1.19 7.19 -19.19
C LYS A 24 -0.18 8.05 -18.44
N GLY A 25 0.15 7.67 -17.22
CA GLY A 25 1.23 8.31 -16.46
C GLY A 25 1.25 7.93 -14.98
N PRO A 26 2.33 8.26 -14.27
CA PRO A 26 2.38 8.14 -12.84
C PRO A 26 1.30 8.99 -12.15
N TYR A 27 0.81 8.51 -11.01
CA TYR A 27 -0.16 9.20 -10.14
C TYR A 27 0.40 10.53 -9.61
N CYS A 28 1.69 10.53 -9.26
CA CYS A 28 2.42 11.70 -8.81
C CYS A 28 3.32 12.25 -9.93
N GLU A 29 3.48 13.57 -10.02
CA GLU A 29 4.27 14.22 -11.09
C GLU A 29 5.71 13.67 -11.21
N ARG A 30 6.35 13.35 -10.07
CA ARG A 30 7.69 12.73 -10.02
C ARG A 30 7.66 11.28 -9.49
N GLY A 31 6.49 10.66 -9.56
CA GLY A 31 6.27 9.28 -9.14
C GLY A 31 6.57 8.27 -10.24
N GLN A 32 6.37 7.01 -9.89
CA GLN A 32 6.44 5.86 -10.79
C GLN A 32 5.15 5.04 -10.76
N ALA A 33 4.44 5.01 -9.62
CA ALA A 33 3.21 4.25 -9.48
C ALA A 33 2.09 4.91 -10.30
N SER A 34 1.40 4.12 -11.12
CA SER A 34 0.16 4.53 -11.78
C SER A 34 -0.98 4.67 -10.76
N TYR A 35 -2.09 5.30 -11.19
CA TYR A 35 -3.31 5.38 -10.38
C TYR A 35 -3.79 4.01 -9.88
N GLU A 36 -3.79 3.00 -10.76
CA GLU A 36 -4.22 1.63 -10.41
C GLU A 36 -3.27 1.00 -9.37
N GLU A 37 -1.97 1.23 -9.49
CA GLU A 37 -0.96 0.72 -8.56
C GLU A 37 -1.06 1.36 -7.19
N VAL A 38 -1.40 2.65 -7.11
CA VAL A 38 -1.68 3.32 -5.83
C VAL A 38 -2.84 2.62 -5.11
N TRP A 39 -3.92 2.29 -5.81
CA TRP A 39 -5.06 1.59 -5.19
C TRP A 39 -4.75 0.14 -4.81
N LYS A 40 -3.88 -0.55 -5.57
CA LYS A 40 -3.33 -1.86 -5.15
C LYS A 40 -2.55 -1.79 -3.83
N VAL A 41 -2.13 -0.60 -3.39
CA VAL A 41 -1.55 -0.37 -2.06
C VAL A 41 -2.60 0.04 -1.04
N LEU A 42 -3.44 1.02 -1.37
CA LEU A 42 -4.37 1.61 -0.41
C LEU A 42 -5.52 0.68 -0.03
N ASP A 43 -6.09 -0.07 -0.98
CA ASP A 43 -7.26 -0.92 -0.73
C ASP A 43 -6.97 -2.02 0.31
N PRO A 44 -5.87 -2.80 0.20
CA PRO A 44 -5.54 -3.81 1.22
C PRO A 44 -5.31 -3.22 2.61
N ILE A 45 -4.72 -2.02 2.70
CA ILE A 45 -4.51 -1.32 3.97
C ILE A 45 -5.86 -0.89 4.56
N GLY A 46 -6.73 -0.33 3.73
CA GLY A 46 -8.10 0.04 4.11
C GLY A 46 -8.88 -1.16 4.63
N ASP A 47 -8.86 -2.28 3.90
CA ASP A 47 -9.53 -3.53 4.28
C ASP A 47 -9.02 -4.11 5.59
N LEU A 48 -7.69 -4.14 5.78
CA LEU A 48 -7.05 -4.54 7.03
C LEU A 48 -7.57 -3.69 8.20
N ARG A 49 -7.44 -2.37 8.07
CA ARG A 49 -7.82 -1.42 9.13
C ARG A 49 -9.31 -1.48 9.45
N TRP A 50 -10.14 -1.63 8.42
CA TRP A 50 -11.59 -1.80 8.57
C TRP A 50 -11.94 -3.10 9.30
N ARG A 51 -11.23 -4.19 9.02
CA ARG A 51 -11.42 -5.47 9.72
C ARG A 51 -11.11 -5.34 11.22
N ILE A 52 -10.07 -4.59 11.58
CA ILE A 52 -9.70 -4.31 12.98
C ILE A 52 -10.78 -3.44 13.65
N VAL A 53 -11.20 -2.34 13.01
CA VAL A 53 -12.26 -1.45 13.52
C VAL A 53 -13.55 -2.20 13.82
N ARG A 54 -13.92 -3.17 12.98
CA ARG A 54 -15.12 -3.99 13.19
C ARG A 54 -14.96 -5.07 14.27
N GLY A 55 -13.76 -5.25 14.83
CA GLY A 55 -13.43 -6.35 15.74
C GLY A 55 -13.57 -7.71 15.07
N LYS A 56 -13.12 -7.82 13.81
CA LYS A 56 -13.16 -9.06 13.01
C LYS A 56 -11.79 -9.66 12.76
N GLN A 57 -10.72 -8.94 13.07
CA GLN A 57 -9.36 -9.45 12.93
C GLN A 57 -9.06 -10.44 14.06
N HIS A 58 -8.55 -11.63 13.72
CA HIS A 58 -8.09 -12.62 14.70
C HIS A 58 -6.60 -12.48 14.94
N ASN A 59 -6.14 -12.90 16.11
CA ASN A 59 -4.72 -13.00 16.45
C ASN A 59 -4.16 -14.37 16.04
N GLY A 60 -3.80 -14.53 14.76
CA GLY A 60 -3.34 -15.82 14.25
C GLY A 60 -4.43 -16.87 14.05
N PRO A 61 -4.04 -18.06 13.56
CA PRO A 61 -4.96 -19.17 13.31
C PRO A 61 -5.70 -19.58 14.60
N GLY A 62 -7.01 -19.36 14.65
CA GLY A 62 -7.86 -19.74 15.79
C GLY A 62 -7.67 -18.89 17.06
N GLY A 63 -6.91 -17.79 16.99
CA GLY A 63 -6.72 -16.90 18.13
C GLY A 63 -7.94 -16.02 18.43
N ALA A 64 -7.90 -15.35 19.59
CA ALA A 64 -8.92 -14.39 19.96
C ALA A 64 -8.97 -13.20 18.98
N LYS A 65 -10.10 -12.48 18.98
CA LYS A 65 -10.23 -11.24 18.20
C LYS A 65 -9.34 -10.15 18.78
N MET A 66 -8.68 -9.41 17.89
CA MET A 66 -7.96 -8.20 18.27
C MET A 66 -8.93 -7.15 18.83
N PRO A 67 -8.54 -6.39 19.87
CA PRO A 67 -9.37 -5.33 20.41
C PRO A 67 -9.64 -4.25 19.35
N ARG A 68 -10.78 -3.58 19.48
CA ARG A 68 -11.11 -2.46 18.60
C ARG A 68 -10.29 -1.24 19.01
N PRO A 69 -9.78 -0.46 18.04
CA PRO A 69 -9.04 0.74 18.31
C PRO A 69 -9.99 1.85 18.76
N LEU A 70 -9.50 2.75 19.61
CA LEU A 70 -10.19 4.03 19.89
C LEU A 70 -10.17 4.95 18.67
N GLU A 71 -9.07 4.92 17.91
CA GLU A 71 -8.87 5.75 16.73
C GLU A 71 -8.17 4.95 15.62
N MET A 72 -8.69 5.08 14.39
CA MET A 72 -8.12 4.48 13.18
C MET A 72 -8.28 5.47 12.03
N ARG A 73 -7.22 6.22 11.72
CA ARG A 73 -7.24 7.24 10.66
C ARG A 73 -7.17 6.61 9.28
N GLU A 74 -7.69 7.31 8.29
CA GLU A 74 -7.52 6.93 6.88
C GLU A 74 -6.06 7.12 6.44
N VAL A 75 -5.57 6.18 5.64
CA VAL A 75 -4.23 6.24 5.04
C VAL A 75 -4.37 6.67 3.60
N MET A 76 -3.64 7.71 3.21
CA MET A 76 -3.64 8.21 1.84
C MET A 76 -2.26 8.05 1.20
N TRP A 77 -2.23 7.92 -0.12
CA TRP A 77 -0.98 8.04 -0.86
C TRP A 77 -0.38 9.43 -0.72
N LYS A 78 0.91 9.52 -0.44
CA LYS A 78 1.64 10.79 -0.33
C LYS A 78 2.79 10.80 -1.33
N CYS A 79 2.70 11.66 -2.34
CA CYS A 79 3.71 11.76 -3.39
C CYS A 79 5.13 12.00 -2.87
N HIS A 80 5.31 12.82 -1.82
CA HIS A 80 6.64 13.03 -1.25
C HIS A 80 7.25 11.75 -0.64
N LEU A 81 6.42 10.84 -0.10
CA LEU A 81 6.90 9.55 0.42
C LEU A 81 7.27 8.58 -0.71
N GLU A 82 6.53 8.62 -1.82
CA GLU A 82 6.88 7.87 -3.03
C GLU A 82 8.21 8.39 -3.60
N GLU A 83 8.37 9.71 -3.74
CA GLU A 83 9.62 10.31 -4.20
C GLU A 83 10.81 9.97 -3.30
N GLU A 84 10.63 10.03 -1.97
CA GLU A 84 11.63 9.57 -0.99
C GLU A 84 11.96 8.09 -1.19
N ALA A 85 10.96 7.22 -1.36
CA ALA A 85 11.16 5.79 -1.60
C ALA A 85 11.92 5.52 -2.92
N ILE A 86 11.61 6.26 -3.99
CA ILE A 86 12.32 6.20 -5.28
C ILE A 86 13.79 6.60 -5.08
N ALA A 87 14.03 7.68 -4.34
CA ALA A 87 15.38 8.19 -4.07
C ALA A 87 16.23 7.25 -3.19
N LEU A 88 15.59 6.41 -2.36
CA LEU A 88 16.26 5.41 -1.53
C LEU A 88 16.52 4.11 -2.28
N ILE A 89 15.58 3.66 -3.11
CA ILE A 89 15.71 2.41 -3.86
C ILE A 89 16.73 2.54 -4.99
N GLN A 90 16.80 3.72 -5.63
CA GLN A 90 17.80 4.07 -6.68
C GLN A 90 17.94 3.04 -7.81
N GLY A 91 16.86 2.34 -8.15
CA GLY A 91 16.89 1.28 -9.16
C GLY A 91 17.64 0.00 -8.74
N ARG A 92 18.07 -0.10 -7.48
CA ARG A 92 18.85 -1.24 -6.95
C ARG A 92 17.94 -2.15 -6.14
N CYS A 93 18.23 -3.44 -6.16
CA CYS A 93 17.71 -4.29 -5.10
C CYS A 93 18.52 -4.00 -3.84
N LEU A 94 17.86 -3.36 -2.88
CA LEU A 94 18.40 -3.07 -1.56
C LEU A 94 19.06 -4.35 -1.01
N GLU A 95 20.31 -4.25 -0.55
CA GLU A 95 20.99 -5.34 0.18
C GLU A 95 20.77 -5.20 1.68
N THR A 96 20.63 -3.96 2.16
CA THR A 96 20.31 -3.59 3.53
C THR A 96 19.06 -2.71 3.55
N ILE A 97 18.34 -2.67 4.67
CA ILE A 97 17.23 -1.73 4.83
C ILE A 97 17.84 -0.33 4.84
N PRO A 98 17.38 0.60 3.98
CA PRO A 98 17.93 1.95 3.95
C PRO A 98 17.63 2.66 5.27
N ILE A 99 18.54 3.52 5.71
CA ILE A 99 18.29 4.39 6.86
C ILE A 99 17.38 5.52 6.39
N THR A 100 16.17 5.62 6.95
CA THR A 100 15.29 6.77 6.69
C THR A 100 15.36 7.81 7.80
N PRO A 101 14.92 9.05 7.51
CA PRO A 101 14.73 10.04 8.56
C PRO A 101 13.87 9.48 9.69
N GLY A 102 14.23 9.75 10.95
CA GLY A 102 13.59 9.14 12.14
C GLY A 102 12.11 9.46 12.36
N ASN A 103 11.44 10.11 11.41
CA ASN A 103 9.99 10.32 11.38
C ASN A 103 9.28 9.43 10.33
N ARG A 104 9.95 8.38 9.86
CA ARG A 104 9.45 7.40 8.91
C ARG A 104 9.57 5.98 9.50
N THR A 105 8.75 5.08 8.98
CA THR A 105 8.97 3.63 9.07
C THR A 105 9.11 3.09 7.65
N GLU A 106 10.09 2.21 7.44
CA GLU A 106 10.31 1.45 6.22
C GLU A 106 9.63 0.09 6.27
N LEU A 107 8.92 -0.23 5.19
CA LEU A 107 8.48 -1.60 4.88
C LEU A 107 9.23 -2.07 3.64
N VAL A 108 9.87 -3.23 3.71
CA VAL A 108 10.73 -3.74 2.63
C VAL A 108 10.41 -5.19 2.33
N LEU A 109 10.04 -5.46 1.07
CA LEU A 109 9.91 -6.83 0.56
C LEU A 109 10.86 -7.05 -0.60
N ARG A 110 11.56 -8.19 -0.57
CA ARG A 110 12.50 -8.62 -1.60
C ARG A 110 12.16 -10.02 -2.05
N LEU A 111 11.97 -10.21 -3.35
CA LEU A 111 11.60 -11.47 -3.94
C LEU A 111 12.54 -11.79 -5.10
N THR A 112 12.87 -13.07 -5.28
CA THR A 112 13.68 -13.55 -6.41
C THR A 112 12.80 -14.47 -7.25
N GLY A 113 12.71 -14.23 -8.56
CA GLY A 113 11.91 -15.06 -9.44
C GLY A 113 11.83 -14.56 -10.89
N GLY A 114 11.07 -15.28 -11.71
CA GLY A 114 10.82 -14.91 -13.11
C GLY A 114 9.53 -14.12 -13.34
N LYS A 115 8.75 -13.85 -12.28
CA LYS A 115 7.48 -13.10 -12.38
C LYS A 115 7.62 -11.77 -11.66
N HIS A 116 7.19 -10.69 -12.34
CA HIS A 116 7.06 -9.37 -11.73
C HIS A 116 6.10 -9.43 -10.53
N HIS A 117 6.56 -8.94 -9.38
CA HIS A 117 5.73 -8.84 -8.18
C HIS A 117 5.07 -7.47 -8.13
N SER A 118 3.75 -7.44 -8.34
CA SER A 118 2.94 -6.23 -8.22
C SER A 118 2.81 -5.77 -6.76
N TYR A 119 2.45 -4.51 -6.55
CA TYR A 119 2.05 -3.99 -5.23
C TYR A 119 1.01 -4.87 -4.53
N ASP A 120 0.03 -5.38 -5.27
CA ASP A 120 -1.00 -6.27 -4.73
C ASP A 120 -0.40 -7.54 -4.08
N SER A 121 0.60 -8.16 -4.72
CA SER A 121 1.27 -9.33 -4.16
C SER A 121 2.04 -9.02 -2.88
N VAL A 122 2.69 -7.85 -2.81
CA VAL A 122 3.43 -7.37 -1.63
C VAL A 122 2.45 -7.10 -0.50
N MET A 123 1.37 -6.36 -0.78
CA MET A 123 0.36 -6.02 0.22
C MET A 123 -0.37 -7.26 0.74
N SER A 124 -0.62 -8.27 -0.11
CA SER A 124 -1.20 -9.52 0.36
C SER A 124 -0.26 -10.30 1.29
N VAL A 125 1.06 -10.09 1.24
CA VAL A 125 1.99 -10.67 2.23
C VAL A 125 1.83 -9.92 3.55
N TRP A 126 2.08 -8.61 3.53
CA TRP A 126 2.12 -7.78 4.74
C TRP A 126 0.79 -7.74 5.49
N THR A 127 -0.33 -7.56 4.80
CA THR A 127 -1.64 -7.44 5.45
C THR A 127 -2.16 -8.74 6.06
N LYS A 128 -1.55 -9.89 5.74
CA LYS A 128 -1.95 -11.23 6.21
C LYS A 128 -0.94 -11.86 7.17
N GLU A 129 0.08 -11.14 7.62
CA GLU A 129 1.08 -11.73 8.53
C GLU A 129 0.46 -12.18 9.84
N LEU A 130 -0.43 -11.36 10.43
CA LEU A 130 -1.13 -11.72 11.67
C LEU A 130 -2.05 -12.93 11.48
N ASP A 131 -2.61 -13.16 10.29
CA ASP A 131 -3.43 -14.35 10.03
C ASP A 131 -2.60 -15.65 10.09
N ARG A 132 -1.27 -15.56 9.99
CA ARG A 132 -0.33 -16.70 9.98
C ARG A 132 0.51 -16.80 11.25
N THR A 133 0.87 -15.66 11.84
CA THR A 133 1.75 -15.55 12.98
C THR A 133 1.03 -14.77 14.08
N PRO A 134 0.65 -15.40 15.20
CA PRO A 134 -0.01 -14.68 16.28
C PRO A 134 0.98 -13.76 17.01
N MET A 135 0.50 -12.59 17.44
CA MET A 135 1.16 -11.76 18.44
C MET A 135 1.03 -12.41 19.82
N LYS A 136 2.02 -12.22 20.70
CA LYS A 136 1.96 -12.70 22.08
C LYS A 136 0.78 -12.10 22.83
N GLN A 137 0.08 -12.92 23.61
CA GLN A 137 -1.07 -12.47 24.39
C GLN A 137 -0.72 -11.35 25.39
N SER A 138 0.52 -11.33 25.90
CA SER A 138 1.01 -10.27 26.80
C SER A 138 1.14 -8.90 26.14
N ALA A 139 1.13 -8.84 24.81
CA ALA A 139 1.16 -7.59 24.05
C ALA A 139 -0.25 -7.03 23.76
N ILE A 140 -1.30 -7.81 24.05
CA ILE A 140 -2.69 -7.45 23.79
C ILE A 140 -3.35 -7.08 25.12
N GLY A 141 -3.43 -5.78 25.38
CA GLY A 141 -4.20 -5.22 26.47
C GLY A 141 -5.66 -4.94 26.07
N PRO A 142 -6.52 -4.59 27.05
CA PRO A 142 -7.91 -4.24 26.77
C PRO A 142 -8.04 -2.97 25.92
N ASP A 143 -7.16 -1.98 26.15
CA ASP A 143 -7.23 -0.65 25.52
C ASP A 143 -6.04 -0.35 24.61
N ASN A 144 -5.03 -1.22 24.58
CA ASN A 144 -3.85 -1.04 23.74
C ASN A 144 -3.29 -2.36 23.24
N VAL A 145 -2.66 -2.32 22.07
CA VAL A 145 -1.86 -3.41 21.53
C VAL A 145 -0.45 -2.86 21.35
N LYS A 146 0.52 -3.54 21.94
CA LYS A 146 1.94 -3.18 21.81
C LYS A 146 2.60 -4.17 20.87
N TYR A 147 3.39 -3.66 19.93
CA TYR A 147 4.24 -4.54 19.13
C TYR A 147 5.19 -5.31 20.05
N ASP A 148 5.23 -6.63 19.90
CA ASP A 148 5.92 -7.56 20.82
C ASP A 148 7.32 -7.96 20.34
N GLY A 149 7.79 -7.33 19.26
CA GLY A 149 9.07 -7.61 18.64
C GLY A 149 9.06 -8.82 17.70
N GLU A 150 7.90 -9.43 17.41
CA GLU A 150 7.81 -10.50 16.42
C GLU A 150 8.10 -9.95 15.02
N VAL A 151 9.32 -10.20 14.53
CA VAL A 151 9.84 -9.66 13.27
C VAL A 151 8.97 -10.00 12.06
N ARG A 152 8.25 -11.12 12.08
CA ARG A 152 7.32 -11.51 11.02
C ARG A 152 6.03 -10.69 10.98
N LEU A 153 5.77 -9.88 12.00
CA LEU A 153 4.62 -9.00 12.10
C LEU A 153 4.99 -7.53 11.93
N TRP A 154 6.25 -7.22 11.60
CA TRP A 154 6.71 -5.85 11.45
C TRP A 154 5.86 -5.06 10.47
N ASP A 155 5.64 -5.59 9.28
CA ASP A 155 4.91 -4.88 8.23
C ASP A 155 3.43 -4.76 8.59
N TYR A 156 2.80 -5.85 9.01
CA TYR A 156 1.43 -5.85 9.51
C TYR A 156 1.21 -4.83 10.62
N ALA A 157 2.06 -4.85 11.65
CA ALA A 157 1.91 -4.01 12.83
C ALA A 157 1.97 -2.53 12.44
N ASN A 158 2.88 -2.17 11.52
CA ASN A 158 3.03 -0.82 11.03
C ASN A 158 1.87 -0.33 10.16
N LEU A 159 1.29 -1.19 9.33
CA LEU A 159 0.08 -0.90 8.54
C LEU A 159 -1.19 -0.81 9.41
N ALA A 160 -1.23 -1.54 10.52
CA ALA A 160 -2.36 -1.57 11.45
C ALA A 160 -2.38 -0.39 12.45
N ARG A 161 -1.33 0.44 12.53
CA ARG A 161 -1.24 1.53 13.51
C ARG A 161 -2.36 2.56 13.34
N GLY A 162 -3.13 2.85 14.39
CA GLY A 162 -4.27 3.77 14.32
C GLY A 162 -3.95 5.18 13.81
N LEU A 163 -2.73 5.67 14.05
CA LEU A 163 -2.35 7.08 13.83
C LEU A 163 -1.58 7.35 12.52
N ILE A 164 -1.29 6.33 11.72
CA ILE A 164 -0.67 6.55 10.40
C ILE A 164 -1.70 7.15 9.44
N THR A 165 -1.25 8.04 8.55
CA THR A 165 -2.12 8.77 7.61
C THR A 165 -1.54 8.88 6.20
N GLY A 166 -0.30 8.44 6.01
CA GLY A 166 0.42 8.59 4.76
C GLY A 166 1.30 7.39 4.48
N ILE A 167 1.24 6.92 3.24
CA ILE A 167 2.16 5.94 2.68
C ILE A 167 2.60 6.38 1.28
N GLY A 168 3.81 6.03 0.88
CA GLY A 168 4.25 6.09 -0.50
C GLY A 168 5.29 5.00 -0.75
N CYS A 169 5.29 4.42 -1.94
CA CYS A 169 6.12 3.27 -2.25
C CYS A 169 6.84 3.40 -3.58
N ALA A 170 7.93 2.65 -3.71
CA ALA A 170 8.65 2.45 -4.96
C ALA A 170 8.92 0.96 -5.18
N GLN A 171 8.84 0.52 -6.44
CA GLN A 171 9.24 -0.81 -6.87
C GLN A 171 10.38 -0.71 -7.87
N THR A 172 11.32 -1.64 -7.78
CA THR A 172 12.34 -1.80 -8.82
C THR A 172 12.60 -3.27 -9.09
N ASN A 173 13.03 -3.53 -10.33
CA ASN A 173 13.59 -4.79 -10.75
C ASN A 173 15.09 -4.60 -10.89
N CYS A 174 15.87 -5.57 -10.45
CA CYS A 174 17.31 -5.56 -10.72
C CYS A 174 17.74 -6.91 -11.29
N SER A 175 18.67 -6.85 -12.24
CA SER A 175 19.31 -8.03 -12.80
C SER A 175 20.14 -8.72 -11.73
N TYR A 176 19.94 -10.02 -11.54
CA TYR A 176 20.80 -10.83 -10.68
C TYR A 176 21.61 -11.79 -11.52
N ASN A 177 22.94 -11.59 -11.55
CA ASN A 177 23.90 -12.40 -12.29
C ASN A 177 24.23 -13.72 -11.55
N GLY A 178 23.22 -14.42 -11.05
CA GLY A 178 23.34 -15.75 -10.45
C GLY A 178 22.98 -16.87 -11.42
N PRO A 179 23.15 -18.15 -11.01
CA PRO A 179 22.67 -19.28 -11.80
C PRO A 179 21.17 -19.10 -12.06
N ASN A 180 20.75 -19.23 -13.33
CA ASN A 180 19.37 -19.15 -13.83
C ASN A 180 18.81 -17.78 -14.24
N SER A 181 19.61 -16.71 -14.33
CA SER A 181 19.15 -15.39 -14.82
C SER A 181 17.90 -14.87 -14.09
N ALA A 182 17.78 -15.13 -12.79
CA ALA A 182 16.62 -14.74 -12.00
C ALA A 182 16.52 -13.20 -11.91
N THR A 183 15.30 -12.66 -11.91
CA THR A 183 15.09 -11.24 -11.64
C THR A 183 14.85 -11.07 -10.14
N LYS A 184 15.49 -10.08 -9.53
CA LYS A 184 15.16 -9.67 -8.16
C LYS A 184 14.19 -8.50 -8.22
N HIS A 185 13.18 -8.55 -7.37
CA HIS A 185 12.15 -7.54 -7.21
C HIS A 185 12.26 -6.96 -5.81
N ALA A 186 12.32 -5.64 -5.69
CA ALA A 186 12.33 -4.95 -4.41
C ALA A 186 11.18 -3.95 -4.35
N THR A 187 10.47 -3.95 -3.23
CA THR A 187 9.46 -2.94 -2.88
C THR A 187 9.88 -2.27 -1.59
N LEU A 188 9.91 -0.94 -1.61
CA LEU A 188 10.12 -0.10 -0.42
C LEU A 188 8.90 0.80 -0.26
N CYS A 189 8.26 0.75 0.90
CA CYS A 189 7.22 1.70 1.28
C CYS A 189 7.68 2.50 2.51
N LEU A 190 7.32 3.78 2.53
CA LEU A 190 7.55 4.69 3.65
C LEU A 190 6.22 5.09 4.27
N ILE A 191 6.13 5.02 5.59
CA ILE A 191 4.98 5.47 6.38
C ILE A 191 5.34 6.77 7.09
N ASN A 192 4.39 7.71 7.20
CA ASN A 192 4.60 9.04 7.78
C ASN A 192 4.65 9.10 9.33
N LYS A 193 5.04 8.01 9.98
CA LYS A 193 5.25 7.90 11.43
C LYS A 193 6.36 6.87 11.69
N PRO A 194 7.20 7.07 12.73
CA PRO A 194 8.15 6.07 13.19
C PRO A 194 7.46 4.94 13.94
#